data_AF-A0A8R7V5E0-F1
#
_entry.id   AF-A0A8R7V5E0-F1
#
_cell.length_a   1.000
_cell.length_b   1.000
_cell.length_c   1.000
_cell.angle_alpha   90.00
_cell.angle_beta   90.00
_cell.angle_gamma   90.00
#
_symmetry.space_group_name_H-M   'P 1'
#
loop_
_entity.id
_entity.type
_entity.pdbx_description
1 polymer ?
#
loop_
_entity_poly.entity_id
_entity_poly.type
_entity_poly.pdbx_seq_one_letter_code
_entity_poly.pdbx_strand_id
1 'polypeptide(L)'
;MATAYDEDHSISPSQNDDTDDRRSTIPAASADEKPFPFFGLLCYADKVDWLLMALGTVGSAIHGMAFPIGYLLLGKALDAFGTNINNQEAMVHALYKVVPYVWYMAAATFPAGMVEISCWIYSSERQLACMRLEYLRSVLNQEVGAFDTDLTTANIITGVTNHMNVIQDAIGEKLGHFVASFSTFFAGIIIAFASCWEVAMLSFLVIPLILAIGATYTKKMNVISLSRNAIVSQATSVVEQTLSHIKTVFSFVGENWAMESFVQCTDNQYKLSKKEAVIKGIGLGLFQTVTFCSWALMVWIGAVAVSNRAATGGGTIAAIMSILFGAM
;
A
#
# COMPACT_ATOMS: atom_id res chain seq x y z
N MET A 1 42.45 55.53 24.87
CA MET A 1 42.37 56.84 24.21
C MET A 1 42.87 56.63 22.78
N ALA A 2 42.13 55.97 21.88
CA ALA A 2 40.85 56.31 21.24
C ALA A 2 40.92 57.60 20.40
N THR A 3 40.92 57.42 19.07
CA THR A 3 40.28 58.17 17.95
C THR A 3 41.13 57.96 16.68
N ALA A 4 40.73 57.15 15.70
CA ALA A 4 39.70 57.36 14.64
C ALA A 4 40.30 58.01 13.37
N TYR A 5 40.29 57.27 12.25
CA TYR A 5 39.98 57.78 10.91
C TYR A 5 39.64 56.58 10.00
N ASP A 6 38.35 56.51 9.64
CA ASP A 6 37.78 55.73 8.53
C ASP A 6 38.15 56.42 7.20
N GLU A 7 38.39 55.65 6.15
CA GLU A 7 38.13 56.10 4.78
C GLU A 7 37.65 54.94 3.90
N ASP A 8 36.45 55.14 3.36
CA ASP A 8 35.63 54.26 2.56
C ASP A 8 36.26 53.83 1.23
N HIS A 9 36.27 52.53 0.96
CA HIS A 9 36.37 52.02 -0.41
C HIS A 9 34.97 51.87 -1.01
N SER A 10 34.61 52.82 -1.88
CA SER A 10 33.47 52.70 -2.79
C SER A 10 33.92 52.03 -4.11
N ILE A 11 33.38 50.84 -4.39
CA ILE A 11 33.37 50.26 -5.74
C ILE A 11 31.92 49.93 -6.07
N SER A 12 31.40 50.64 -7.07
CA SER A 12 30.08 50.51 -7.67
C SER A 12 29.85 49.11 -8.29
N PRO A 13 28.61 48.60 -8.30
CA PRO A 13 28.28 47.28 -8.85
C PRO A 13 28.23 47.35 -10.39
N SER A 14 29.17 46.70 -11.06
CA SER A 14 29.14 46.47 -12.50
C SER A 14 28.32 45.22 -12.81
N GLN A 15 27.21 45.45 -13.52
CA GLN A 15 26.63 44.65 -14.59
C GLN A 15 26.47 43.13 -14.38
N ASN A 16 25.19 42.74 -14.30
CA ASN A 16 24.66 41.40 -14.53
C ASN A 16 25.36 40.69 -15.70
N ASP A 17 26.07 39.62 -15.38
CA ASP A 17 26.48 38.59 -16.34
C ASP A 17 25.41 37.49 -16.28
N ASP A 18 24.60 37.43 -17.34
CA ASP A 18 23.65 36.36 -17.61
C ASP A 18 24.43 35.08 -17.98
N THR A 19 24.87 34.31 -16.98
CA THR A 19 25.48 33.00 -17.21
C THR A 19 24.80 31.88 -16.42
N ASP A 20 23.98 31.16 -17.17
CA ASP A 20 23.80 29.70 -17.12
C ASP A 20 23.21 29.09 -15.83
N ASP A 21 21.93 29.37 -15.61
CA ASP A 21 21.06 28.67 -14.66
C ASP A 21 20.62 27.28 -15.20
N ARG A 22 21.54 26.49 -15.76
CA ARG A 22 21.32 25.05 -16.06
C ARG A 22 21.62 24.21 -14.83
N ARG A 23 20.89 24.48 -13.75
CA ARG A 23 20.76 23.52 -12.66
C ARG A 23 19.91 22.37 -13.18
N SER A 24 20.54 21.22 -13.42
CA SER A 24 19.88 19.94 -13.71
C SER A 24 19.03 19.52 -12.53
N THR A 25 17.89 20.19 -12.38
CA THR A 25 16.77 19.73 -11.61
C THR A 25 16.23 18.55 -12.39
N ILE A 26 16.37 17.34 -11.82
CA ILE A 26 15.50 16.23 -12.16
C ILE A 26 14.08 16.83 -12.11
N PRO A 27 13.28 16.78 -13.20
CA PRO A 27 11.95 17.36 -13.18
C PRO A 27 11.22 16.73 -11.99
N ALA A 28 10.92 17.53 -10.98
CA ALA A 28 9.91 17.14 -10.01
C ALA A 28 8.68 16.82 -10.86
N ALA A 29 8.27 15.55 -10.88
CA ALA A 29 7.16 15.05 -11.68
C ALA A 29 6.06 16.11 -11.71
N SER A 30 5.82 16.65 -12.91
CA SER A 30 5.03 17.85 -13.06
C SER A 30 3.66 17.63 -12.43
N ALA A 31 3.24 18.54 -11.55
CA ALA A 31 1.98 18.43 -10.80
C ALA A 31 0.71 18.53 -11.70
N ASP A 32 0.88 18.56 -13.03
CA ASP A 32 -0.14 18.71 -14.06
C ASP A 32 -0.29 17.47 -14.97
N GLU A 33 0.43 16.37 -14.71
CA GLU A 33 0.22 15.12 -15.43
C GLU A 33 -1.14 14.50 -15.06
N LYS A 34 -2.10 14.59 -15.99
CA LYS A 34 -3.39 13.90 -15.85
C LYS A 34 -3.13 12.39 -15.70
N PRO A 35 -3.61 11.75 -14.62
CA PRO A 35 -3.40 10.32 -14.43
C PRO A 35 -4.03 9.57 -15.60
N PHE A 36 -3.25 8.64 -16.17
CA PHE A 36 -3.74 7.80 -17.25
C PHE A 36 -4.96 6.99 -16.78
N PRO A 37 -6.05 6.92 -17.56
CA PRO A 37 -7.25 6.22 -17.13
C PRO A 37 -6.96 4.73 -16.89
N PHE A 38 -7.47 4.17 -15.79
CA PHE A 38 -7.24 2.78 -15.41
C PHE A 38 -7.66 1.79 -16.50
N PHE A 39 -8.80 2.03 -17.14
CA PHE A 39 -9.27 1.21 -18.27
C PHE A 39 -8.38 1.33 -19.52
N GLY A 40 -7.65 2.44 -19.67
CA GLY A 40 -6.63 2.57 -20.70
C GLY A 40 -5.44 1.63 -20.45
N LEU A 41 -5.17 1.26 -19.19
CA LEU A 41 -4.10 0.34 -18.84
C LEU A 41 -4.38 -1.09 -19.34
N LEU A 42 -5.66 -1.43 -19.53
CA LEU A 42 -6.13 -2.72 -20.07
C LEU A 42 -6.30 -2.69 -21.60
N CYS A 43 -5.73 -1.71 -22.30
CA CYS A 43 -5.91 -1.53 -23.75
C CYS A 43 -5.44 -2.75 -24.58
N TYR A 44 -4.44 -3.49 -24.10
CA TYR A 44 -3.89 -4.67 -24.77
C TYR A 44 -4.59 -6.00 -24.37
N ALA A 45 -5.71 -5.94 -23.65
CA ALA A 45 -6.43 -7.15 -23.24
C ALA A 45 -7.23 -7.77 -24.40
N ASP A 46 -6.88 -8.99 -24.79
CA ASP A 46 -7.64 -9.77 -25.77
C ASP A 46 -8.94 -10.33 -25.18
N LYS A 47 -9.79 -10.93 -26.03
CA LYS A 47 -11.00 -11.65 -25.60
C LYS A 47 -10.71 -12.76 -24.58
N VAL A 48 -9.56 -13.44 -24.73
CA VAL A 48 -9.13 -14.48 -23.79
C VAL A 48 -8.73 -13.87 -22.44
N ASP A 49 -8.08 -12.70 -22.46
CA ASP A 49 -7.72 -11.98 -21.23
C ASP A 49 -8.96 -11.48 -20.49
N TRP A 50 -9.95 -10.97 -21.21
CA TRP A 50 -11.25 -10.63 -20.63
C TRP A 50 -11.95 -11.83 -20.00
N LEU A 51 -11.90 -13.01 -20.63
CA LEU A 51 -12.47 -14.23 -20.07
C LEU A 51 -11.70 -14.71 -18.83
N LEU A 52 -10.36 -14.64 -18.85
CA LEU A 52 -9.52 -14.98 -17.70
C LEU A 52 -9.74 -14.03 -16.54
N MET A 53 -9.80 -12.72 -16.79
CA MET A 53 -10.12 -11.72 -15.76
C MET A 53 -11.51 -11.96 -15.18
N ALA A 54 -12.52 -12.25 -16.00
CA ALA A 54 -13.86 -12.58 -15.52
C ALA A 54 -13.85 -13.84 -14.62
N LEU A 55 -13.17 -14.90 -15.04
CA LEU A 55 -13.03 -16.12 -14.23
C LEU A 55 -12.26 -15.85 -12.92
N GLY A 56 -11.20 -15.06 -12.99
CA GLY A 56 -10.42 -14.61 -11.85
C GLY A 56 -11.26 -13.82 -10.85
N THR A 57 -12.11 -12.89 -11.31
CA THR A 57 -13.01 -12.12 -10.43
C THR A 57 -14.02 -13.00 -9.68
N VAL A 58 -14.53 -14.06 -10.32
CA VAL A 58 -15.41 -15.03 -9.67
C VAL A 58 -14.65 -15.82 -8.60
N GLY A 59 -13.42 -16.23 -8.92
CA GLY A 59 -12.50 -16.85 -7.96
C GLY A 59 -12.23 -15.96 -6.75
N SER A 60 -11.84 -14.70 -6.98
CA SER A 60 -11.61 -13.68 -5.95
C SER A 60 -12.82 -13.45 -5.06
N ALA A 61 -14.02 -13.38 -5.64
CA ALA A 61 -15.24 -13.18 -4.88
C ALA A 61 -15.49 -14.36 -3.93
N ILE A 62 -15.36 -15.61 -4.41
CA ILE A 62 -15.55 -16.82 -3.59
C ILE A 62 -14.47 -16.93 -2.51
N HIS A 63 -13.21 -16.66 -2.87
CA HIS A 63 -12.10 -16.70 -1.94
C HIS A 63 -12.23 -15.65 -0.83
N GLY A 64 -12.61 -14.41 -1.16
CA GLY A 64 -12.83 -13.35 -0.17
C GLY A 64 -13.96 -13.67 0.82
N MET A 65 -15.04 -14.31 0.37
CA MET A 65 -16.13 -14.75 1.26
C MET A 65 -15.73 -15.85 2.26
N ALA A 66 -14.60 -16.53 2.04
CA ALA A 66 -14.18 -17.65 2.88
C ALA A 66 -13.94 -17.25 4.34
N PHE A 67 -13.35 -16.06 4.58
CA PHE A 67 -13.09 -15.60 5.95
C PHE A 67 -14.39 -15.32 6.73
N PRO A 68 -15.33 -14.49 6.26
CA PRO A 68 -16.60 -14.26 6.95
C PRO A 68 -17.43 -15.54 7.17
N ILE A 69 -17.50 -16.42 6.16
CA ILE A 69 -18.20 -17.71 6.29
C ILE A 69 -17.50 -18.60 7.32
N GLY A 70 -16.17 -18.64 7.31
CA GLY A 70 -15.37 -19.37 8.29
C GLY A 70 -15.64 -18.91 9.72
N TYR A 71 -15.75 -17.60 9.96
CA TYR A 71 -16.11 -17.07 11.28
C TYR A 71 -17.54 -17.40 11.69
N LEU A 72 -18.49 -17.43 10.75
CA LEU A 72 -19.85 -17.89 11.04
C LEU A 72 -19.86 -19.36 11.46
N LEU A 73 -19.12 -20.22 10.77
CA LEU A 73 -18.99 -21.64 11.13
C LEU A 73 -18.30 -21.82 12.49
N LEU A 74 -17.26 -21.02 12.77
CA LEU A 74 -16.63 -20.96 14.09
C LEU A 74 -17.64 -20.56 15.16
N GLY A 75 -18.48 -19.56 14.90
CA GLY A 75 -19.56 -19.17 15.79
C GLY A 75 -20.53 -20.32 16.08
N LYS A 76 -20.96 -21.05 15.05
CA LYS A 76 -21.82 -22.24 15.22
C LYS A 76 -21.14 -23.34 16.04
N ALA A 77 -19.83 -23.55 15.86
CA ALA A 77 -19.07 -24.47 16.67
C ALA A 77 -19.00 -24.01 18.13
N LEU A 78 -18.74 -22.71 18.38
CA LEU A 78 -18.72 -22.13 19.72
C LEU A 78 -20.08 -22.24 20.42
N ASP A 79 -21.19 -22.04 19.69
CA ASP A 79 -22.54 -22.27 20.24
C ASP A 79 -22.76 -23.74 20.61
N ALA A 80 -22.27 -24.69 19.81
CA ALA A 80 -22.34 -26.11 20.12
C ALA A 80 -21.58 -26.47 21.41
N PHE A 81 -20.41 -25.87 21.64
CA PHE A 81 -19.66 -26.00 22.88
C PHE A 81 -20.38 -25.32 24.06
N GLY A 82 -20.82 -24.08 23.90
CA GLY A 82 -21.40 -23.27 24.97
C GLY A 82 -22.76 -23.77 25.46
N THR A 83 -23.58 -24.33 24.58
CA THR A 83 -24.92 -24.85 24.95
C THR A 83 -24.88 -26.25 25.56
N ASN A 84 -23.83 -27.04 25.31
CA ASN A 84 -23.74 -28.45 25.71
C ASN A 84 -22.60 -28.74 26.70
N ILE A 85 -22.17 -27.75 27.50
CA ILE A 85 -21.04 -27.86 28.45
C ILE A 85 -21.13 -29.10 29.35
N ASN A 86 -22.34 -29.49 29.77
CA ASN A 86 -22.55 -30.63 30.66
C ASN A 86 -22.91 -31.93 29.95
N ASN A 87 -23.04 -31.94 28.62
CA ASN A 87 -23.45 -33.12 27.85
C ASN A 87 -22.56 -33.33 26.62
N GLN A 88 -21.55 -34.19 26.81
CA GLN A 88 -20.56 -34.54 25.80
C GLN A 88 -21.20 -35.10 24.52
N GLU A 89 -22.22 -35.96 24.63
CA GLU A 89 -22.84 -36.60 23.47
C GLU A 89 -23.59 -35.59 22.61
N ALA A 90 -24.33 -34.66 23.24
CA ALA A 90 -25.04 -33.59 22.56
C ALA A 90 -24.09 -32.62 21.86
N MET A 91 -22.96 -32.29 22.51
CA MET A 91 -21.90 -31.46 21.95
C MET A 91 -21.29 -32.09 20.69
N VAL A 92 -20.91 -33.37 20.77
CA VAL A 92 -20.33 -34.10 19.64
C VAL A 92 -21.32 -34.18 18.48
N HIS A 93 -22.61 -34.46 18.77
CA HIS A 93 -23.65 -34.51 17.74
C HIS A 93 -23.86 -33.14 17.06
N ALA A 94 -23.84 -32.05 17.81
CA ALA A 94 -23.94 -30.70 17.26
C ALA A 94 -22.71 -30.33 16.41
N LEU A 95 -21.51 -30.73 16.83
CA LEU A 95 -20.28 -30.48 16.08
C LEU A 95 -20.22 -31.28 14.77
N TYR A 96 -20.67 -32.54 14.77
CA TYR A 96 -20.79 -33.35 13.55
C TYR A 96 -21.69 -32.71 12.49
N LYS A 97 -22.63 -31.84 12.86
CA LYS A 97 -23.43 -31.07 11.90
C LYS A 97 -22.65 -29.92 11.27
N VAL A 98 -21.66 -29.35 11.95
CA VAL A 98 -20.86 -28.21 11.46
C VAL A 98 -19.68 -28.66 10.62
N VAL A 99 -19.02 -29.76 10.99
CA VAL A 99 -17.85 -30.35 10.28
C VAL A 99 -18.01 -30.47 8.76
N PRO A 100 -19.11 -31.02 8.20
CA PRO A 100 -19.24 -31.14 6.74
C PRO A 100 -19.28 -29.78 6.04
N TYR A 101 -19.85 -28.74 6.65
CA TYR A 101 -19.84 -27.39 6.06
C TYR A 101 -18.43 -26.79 6.00
N VAL A 102 -17.58 -27.08 6.98
CA VAL A 102 -16.16 -26.67 6.94
C VAL A 102 -15.44 -27.34 5.77
N TRP A 103 -15.70 -28.64 5.54
CA TRP A 103 -15.15 -29.37 4.40
C TRP A 103 -15.67 -28.85 3.06
N TYR A 104 -16.96 -28.54 2.94
CA TYR A 104 -17.52 -27.95 1.72
C TYR A 104 -16.93 -26.57 1.44
N MET A 105 -16.74 -25.74 2.47
CA MET A 105 -16.07 -24.45 2.33
C MET A 105 -14.62 -24.63 1.86
N ALA A 106 -13.84 -25.51 2.50
CA ALA A 106 -12.46 -25.77 2.10
C ALA A 106 -12.35 -26.29 0.66
N ALA A 107 -13.26 -27.20 0.26
CA ALA A 107 -13.32 -27.74 -1.10
C ALA A 107 -13.71 -26.69 -2.14
N ALA A 108 -14.46 -25.64 -1.77
CA ALA A 108 -14.82 -24.54 -2.66
C ALA A 108 -13.73 -23.45 -2.72
N THR A 109 -13.16 -23.07 -1.57
CA THR A 109 -12.18 -21.98 -1.47
C THR A 109 -10.85 -22.33 -2.09
N PHE A 110 -10.36 -23.57 -1.93
CA PHE A 110 -9.07 -23.99 -2.48
C PHE A 110 -8.97 -23.82 -4.01
N PRO A 111 -9.87 -24.40 -4.83
CA PRO A 111 -9.83 -24.19 -6.27
C PRO A 111 -10.14 -22.74 -6.65
N ALA A 112 -11.01 -22.03 -5.92
CA ALA A 112 -11.31 -20.62 -6.20
C ALA A 112 -10.08 -19.73 -6.06
N GLY A 113 -9.27 -19.90 -5.00
CA GLY A 113 -8.04 -19.15 -4.80
C GLY A 113 -6.96 -19.49 -5.84
N MET A 114 -6.86 -20.77 -6.25
CA MET A 114 -5.96 -21.15 -7.34
C MET A 114 -6.36 -20.50 -8.67
N VAL A 115 -7.66 -20.48 -8.98
CA VAL A 115 -8.20 -19.88 -10.20
C VAL A 115 -8.00 -18.36 -10.19
N GLU A 116 -8.26 -17.70 -9.06
CA GLU A 116 -8.00 -16.27 -8.86
C GLU A 116 -6.54 -15.93 -9.22
N ILE A 117 -5.58 -16.50 -8.49
CA ILE A 117 -4.17 -16.11 -8.63
C ILE A 117 -3.66 -16.48 -10.03
N SER A 118 -3.99 -17.67 -10.53
CA SER A 118 -3.52 -18.14 -11.83
C SER A 118 -4.08 -17.31 -12.98
N CYS A 119 -5.38 -16.97 -12.96
CA CYS A 119 -6.00 -16.23 -14.06
C CYS A 119 -5.51 -14.77 -14.11
N TRP A 120 -5.36 -14.12 -12.94
CA TRP A 120 -4.85 -12.75 -12.86
C TRP A 120 -3.38 -12.64 -13.28
N ILE A 121 -2.52 -13.54 -12.80
CA ILE A 121 -1.10 -13.54 -13.17
C ILE A 121 -0.93 -13.91 -14.65
N TYR A 122 -1.65 -14.91 -15.14
CA TYR A 122 -1.51 -15.32 -16.53
C TYR A 122 -2.00 -14.24 -17.52
N SER A 123 -3.10 -13.56 -17.20
CA SER A 123 -3.57 -12.45 -18.03
C SER A 123 -2.63 -11.24 -17.98
N SER A 124 -2.05 -10.91 -16.82
CA SER A 124 -1.11 -9.79 -16.71
C SER A 124 0.20 -10.03 -17.44
N GLU A 125 0.73 -11.26 -17.42
CA GLU A 125 1.94 -11.64 -18.19
C GLU A 125 1.73 -11.52 -19.70
N ARG A 126 0.57 -11.94 -20.21
CA ARG A 126 0.25 -11.81 -21.64
C ARG A 126 0.18 -10.35 -22.08
N GLN A 127 -0.53 -9.52 -21.30
CA GLN A 127 -0.63 -8.08 -21.57
C GLN A 127 0.75 -7.40 -21.47
N LEU A 128 1.56 -7.77 -20.49
CA LEU A 128 2.92 -7.25 -20.31
C LEU A 128 3.83 -7.58 -21.50
N ALA A 129 3.78 -8.81 -22.02
CA ALA A 129 4.58 -9.20 -23.17
C ALA A 129 4.22 -8.36 -24.42
N CYS A 130 2.93 -8.12 -24.66
CA CYS A 130 2.47 -7.23 -25.72
C CYS A 130 2.93 -5.78 -25.50
N MET A 131 2.80 -5.25 -24.28
CA MET A 131 3.26 -3.90 -23.94
C MET A 131 4.76 -3.73 -24.14
N ARG A 132 5.58 -4.72 -23.73
CA ARG A 132 7.04 -4.71 -23.93
C ARG A 132 7.41 -4.68 -25.41
N LEU A 133 6.72 -5.46 -26.23
CA LEU A 133 6.97 -5.50 -27.68
C LEU A 133 6.60 -4.17 -28.33
N GLU A 134 5.40 -3.64 -28.05
CA GLU A 134 4.93 -2.40 -28.66
C GLU A 134 5.73 -1.18 -28.17
N TYR A 135 6.14 -1.18 -26.89
CA TYR A 135 7.04 -0.15 -26.38
C TYR A 135 8.38 -0.18 -27.09
N LEU A 136 9.02 -1.36 -27.24
CA LEU A 136 10.29 -1.46 -27.94
C LEU A 136 10.15 -1.05 -29.40
N ARG A 137 9.06 -1.44 -30.05
CA ARG A 137 8.74 -1.04 -31.43
C ARG A 137 8.58 0.49 -31.55
N SER A 138 7.87 1.11 -30.61
CA SER A 138 7.68 2.57 -30.57
C SER A 138 9.01 3.30 -30.36
N VAL A 139 9.84 2.82 -29.43
CA VAL A 139 11.17 3.40 -29.18
C VAL A 139 12.06 3.32 -30.42
N LEU A 140 12.06 2.18 -31.13
CA LEU A 140 12.85 2.00 -32.35
C LEU A 140 12.37 2.83 -33.55
N ASN A 141 11.12 3.29 -33.54
CA ASN A 141 10.56 4.16 -34.57
C ASN A 141 10.73 5.66 -34.28
N GLN A 142 11.33 6.02 -33.14
CA GLN A 142 11.54 7.40 -32.77
C GLN A 142 12.71 8.03 -33.56
N GLU A 143 12.64 9.33 -33.79
CA GLU A 143 13.72 10.08 -34.44
C GLU A 143 15.03 10.06 -33.63
N VAL A 144 16.16 10.12 -34.34
CA VAL A 144 17.50 10.06 -33.72
C VAL A 144 17.70 11.17 -32.68
N GLY A 145 17.16 12.37 -32.91
CA GLY A 145 17.26 13.50 -31.98
C GLY A 145 16.60 13.28 -30.62
N ALA A 146 15.64 12.35 -30.52
CA ALA A 146 15.00 12.01 -29.25
C ALA A 146 15.92 11.19 -28.33
N PHE A 147 16.87 10.43 -28.90
CA PHE A 147 17.88 9.69 -28.14
C PHE A 147 18.98 10.61 -27.57
N ASP A 148 19.16 11.80 -28.16
CA ASP A 148 20.13 12.81 -27.69
C ASP A 148 19.58 13.68 -26.54
N THR A 149 18.26 13.66 -26.29
CA THR A 149 17.58 14.46 -25.26
C THR A 149 17.06 13.58 -24.12
N ASP A 150 15.95 12.87 -24.33
CA ASP A 150 15.17 12.25 -23.25
C ASP A 150 15.27 10.71 -23.21
N LEU A 151 15.48 10.07 -24.36
CA LEU A 151 15.55 8.61 -24.53
C LEU A 151 16.97 8.08 -24.33
N THR A 152 17.52 8.27 -23.13
CA THR A 152 18.79 7.63 -22.79
C THR A 152 18.66 6.10 -22.73
N THR A 153 19.72 5.36 -23.04
CA THR A 153 19.75 3.89 -22.95
C THR A 153 19.31 3.39 -21.58
N ALA A 154 19.67 4.10 -20.50
CA ALA A 154 19.26 3.78 -19.14
C ALA A 154 17.75 3.95 -18.92
N ASN A 155 17.16 5.03 -19.45
CA ASN A 155 15.71 5.27 -19.36
C ASN A 155 14.93 4.22 -20.14
N ILE A 156 15.40 3.80 -21.32
CA ILE A 156 14.75 2.76 -22.12
C ILE A 156 14.73 1.43 -21.39
N ILE A 157 15.88 0.98 -20.85
CA ILE A 157 15.98 -0.27 -20.10
C ILE A 157 15.09 -0.21 -18.84
N THR A 158 15.12 0.91 -18.13
CA THR A 158 14.28 1.11 -16.94
C THR A 158 12.79 1.11 -17.29
N GLY A 159 12.42 1.70 -18.44
CA GLY A 159 11.10 1.63 -19.07
C GLY A 159 10.62 0.21 -19.29
N VAL A 160 11.40 -0.58 -20.03
CA VAL A 160 11.06 -1.96 -20.40
C VAL A 160 10.92 -2.90 -19.19
N THR A 161 11.70 -2.64 -18.16
CA THR A 161 11.76 -3.52 -16.99
C THR A 161 10.91 -2.99 -15.84
N ASN A 162 11.34 -1.90 -15.20
CA ASN A 162 10.76 -1.44 -13.94
C ASN A 162 9.36 -0.86 -14.14
N HIS A 163 9.19 0.08 -15.07
CA HIS A 163 7.89 0.73 -15.27
C HIS A 163 6.81 -0.28 -15.67
N MET A 164 7.16 -1.25 -16.51
CA MET A 164 6.22 -2.27 -16.96
C MET A 164 5.93 -3.33 -15.90
N ASN A 165 6.91 -3.69 -15.05
CA ASN A 165 6.64 -4.54 -13.89
C ASN A 165 5.66 -3.88 -12.91
N VAL A 166 5.78 -2.56 -12.68
CA VAL A 166 4.83 -1.81 -11.85
C VAL A 166 3.42 -1.86 -12.44
N ILE A 167 3.29 -1.77 -13.77
CA ILE A 167 2.01 -1.90 -14.47
C ILE A 167 1.44 -3.32 -14.34
N GLN A 168 2.27 -4.35 -14.56
CA GLN A 168 1.88 -5.75 -14.42
C GLN A 168 1.36 -6.05 -13.02
N ASP A 169 2.06 -5.57 -12.00
CA ASP A 169 1.66 -5.68 -10.60
C ASP A 169 0.26 -5.08 -10.36
N ALA A 170 -0.03 -3.94 -10.98
CA ALA A 170 -1.28 -3.22 -10.81
C ALA A 170 -2.47 -3.91 -11.51
N ILE A 171 -2.27 -4.47 -12.71
CA ILE A 171 -3.33 -5.17 -13.47
C ILE A 171 -3.45 -6.66 -13.14
N GLY A 172 -2.46 -7.23 -12.45
CA GLY A 172 -2.39 -8.64 -12.10
C GLY A 172 -2.96 -8.93 -10.72
N GLU A 173 -2.13 -9.54 -9.86
CA GLU A 173 -2.54 -10.10 -8.57
C GLU A 173 -3.22 -9.07 -7.65
N LYS A 174 -2.76 -7.81 -7.64
CA LYS A 174 -3.32 -6.77 -6.77
C LYS A 174 -4.79 -6.48 -7.08
N LEU A 175 -5.20 -6.59 -8.33
CA LEU A 175 -6.58 -6.36 -8.72
C LEU A 175 -7.49 -7.52 -8.26
N GLY A 176 -6.99 -8.75 -8.30
CA GLY A 176 -7.65 -9.92 -7.71
C GLY A 176 -7.85 -9.74 -6.20
N HIS A 177 -6.77 -9.43 -5.47
CA HIS A 177 -6.85 -9.14 -4.04
C HIS A 177 -7.80 -7.99 -3.71
N PHE A 178 -7.81 -6.93 -4.52
CA PHE A 178 -8.76 -5.83 -4.35
C PHE A 178 -10.22 -6.31 -4.43
N VAL A 179 -10.56 -7.13 -5.43
CA VAL A 179 -11.90 -7.71 -5.56
C VAL A 179 -12.22 -8.64 -4.39
N ALA A 180 -11.25 -9.46 -3.96
CA ALA A 180 -11.40 -10.33 -2.79
C ALA A 180 -11.66 -9.51 -1.51
N SER A 181 -10.91 -8.43 -1.26
CA SER A 181 -11.12 -7.52 -0.13
C SER A 181 -12.51 -6.89 -0.14
N PHE A 182 -13.00 -6.44 -1.30
CA PHE A 182 -14.36 -5.93 -1.42
C PHE A 182 -15.41 -7.02 -1.10
N SER A 183 -15.19 -8.24 -1.57
CA SER A 183 -16.05 -9.38 -1.26
C SER A 183 -16.07 -9.69 0.24
N THR A 184 -14.89 -9.74 0.88
CA THR A 184 -14.74 -9.93 2.33
C THR A 184 -15.46 -8.84 3.12
N PHE A 185 -15.31 -7.58 2.72
CA PHE A 185 -15.95 -6.44 3.37
C PHE A 185 -17.48 -6.55 3.34
N PHE A 186 -18.07 -6.75 2.16
CA PHE A 186 -19.53 -6.86 2.04
C PHE A 186 -20.07 -8.12 2.73
N ALA A 187 -19.42 -9.27 2.55
CA ALA A 187 -19.82 -10.51 3.20
C ALA A 187 -19.71 -10.43 4.73
N GLY A 188 -18.66 -9.78 5.23
CA GLY A 188 -18.45 -9.52 6.66
C GLY A 188 -19.57 -8.68 7.26
N ILE A 189 -19.95 -7.57 6.60
CA ILE A 189 -21.06 -6.72 7.03
C ILE A 189 -22.39 -7.48 7.02
N ILE A 190 -22.69 -8.23 5.96
CA ILE A 190 -23.94 -9.00 5.84
C ILE A 190 -24.04 -10.05 6.95
N ILE A 191 -22.98 -10.81 7.18
CA ILE A 191 -22.94 -11.85 8.22
C ILE A 191 -23.05 -11.26 9.61
N ALA A 192 -22.43 -10.10 9.84
CA ALA A 192 -22.50 -9.44 11.13
C ALA A 192 -23.91 -8.92 11.46
N PHE A 193 -24.57 -8.26 10.51
CA PHE A 193 -25.98 -7.87 10.68
C PHE A 193 -26.91 -9.06 10.86
N ALA A 194 -26.67 -10.15 10.12
CA ALA A 194 -27.47 -11.37 10.25
C ALA A 194 -27.29 -12.07 11.60
N SER A 195 -26.10 -11.97 12.22
CA SER A 195 -25.78 -12.68 13.47
C SER A 195 -26.06 -11.86 14.72
N CYS A 196 -25.64 -10.59 14.75
CA CYS A 196 -25.84 -9.68 15.87
C CYS A 196 -25.89 -8.23 15.40
N TRP A 197 -27.11 -7.70 15.22
CA TRP A 197 -27.32 -6.33 14.73
C TRP A 197 -26.81 -5.24 15.70
N GLU A 198 -26.79 -5.51 17.01
CA GLU A 198 -26.29 -4.56 18.03
C GLU A 198 -24.79 -4.32 17.88
N VAL A 199 -24.00 -5.38 17.70
CA VAL A 199 -22.56 -5.29 17.44
C VAL A 199 -22.28 -4.71 16.06
N ALA A 200 -23.11 -5.05 15.06
CA ALA A 200 -22.98 -4.48 13.72
C ALA A 200 -23.16 -2.96 13.72
N MET A 201 -24.17 -2.42 14.41
CA MET A 201 -24.37 -0.96 14.53
C MET A 201 -23.19 -0.27 15.23
N LEU A 202 -22.64 -0.87 16.28
CA LEU A 202 -21.46 -0.34 16.96
C LEU A 202 -20.26 -0.27 16.00
N SER A 203 -20.10 -1.25 15.12
CA SER A 203 -18.97 -1.26 14.19
C SER A 203 -18.99 -0.11 13.19
N PHE A 204 -20.17 0.36 12.77
CA PHE A 204 -20.29 1.56 11.93
C PHE A 204 -19.80 2.84 12.63
N LEU A 205 -19.74 2.87 13.97
CA LEU A 205 -19.15 3.96 14.72
C LEU A 205 -17.62 3.79 14.86
N VAL A 206 -17.16 2.56 15.07
CA VAL A 206 -15.75 2.23 15.33
C VAL A 206 -14.89 2.31 14.06
N ILE A 207 -15.37 1.75 12.94
CA ILE A 207 -14.65 1.72 11.66
C ILE A 207 -14.22 3.13 11.21
N PRO A 208 -15.10 4.14 11.12
CA PRO A 208 -14.68 5.48 10.68
C PRO A 208 -13.73 6.16 11.67
N LEU A 209 -13.80 5.84 12.97
CA LEU A 209 -12.86 6.34 13.96
C LEU A 209 -11.45 5.80 13.70
N ILE A 210 -11.32 4.48 13.47
CA ILE A 210 -10.05 3.84 13.12
C ILE A 210 -9.51 4.40 11.79
N LEU A 211 -10.38 4.55 10.78
CA LEU A 211 -10.02 5.12 9.49
C LEU A 211 -9.55 6.59 9.61
N ALA A 212 -10.18 7.41 10.45
CA ALA A 212 -9.78 8.80 10.64
C ALA A 212 -8.38 8.91 11.27
N ILE A 213 -8.08 8.06 12.26
CA ILE A 213 -6.76 8.00 12.91
C ILE A 213 -5.72 7.49 11.92
N GLY A 214 -6.03 6.39 11.20
CA GLY A 214 -5.17 5.82 10.17
C GLY A 214 -4.87 6.83 9.05
N ALA A 215 -5.88 7.52 8.53
CA ALA A 215 -5.72 8.53 7.50
C ALA A 215 -4.85 9.72 7.96
N THR A 216 -5.02 10.16 9.21
CA THR A 216 -4.19 11.23 9.79
C THR A 216 -2.74 10.76 9.93
N TYR A 217 -2.52 9.54 10.40
CA TYR A 217 -1.20 8.93 10.49
C TYR A 217 -0.53 8.81 9.11
N THR A 218 -1.23 8.26 8.11
CA THR A 218 -0.71 8.09 6.75
C THR A 218 -0.38 9.43 6.09
N LYS A 219 -1.23 10.45 6.26
CA LYS A 219 -0.94 11.81 5.75
C LYS A 219 0.34 12.38 6.36
N LYS A 220 0.51 12.27 7.68
CA LYS A 220 1.72 12.75 8.37
C LYS A 220 2.95 11.96 7.93
N MET A 221 2.84 10.64 7.79
CA MET A 221 3.93 9.79 7.34
C MET A 221 4.34 10.14 5.91
N ASN A 222 3.40 10.32 4.99
CA ASN A 222 3.70 10.69 3.60
C ASN A 222 4.50 11.98 3.50
N VAL A 223 4.17 13.02 4.29
CA VAL A 223 4.92 14.28 4.30
C VAL A 223 6.37 14.07 4.78
N ILE A 224 6.56 13.25 5.81
CA ILE A 224 7.88 12.93 6.35
C ILE A 224 8.69 12.10 5.34
N SER A 225 8.06 11.10 4.71
CA SER A 225 8.68 10.26 3.69
C SER A 225 9.10 11.06 2.45
N LEU A 226 8.27 12.02 2.00
CA LEU A 226 8.64 12.95 0.91
C LEU A 226 9.86 13.80 1.29
N SER A 227 9.87 14.33 2.51
CA SER A 227 11.01 15.11 3.02
C SER A 227 12.28 14.26 3.09
N ARG A 228 12.17 13.01 3.55
CA ARG A 228 13.28 12.04 3.59
C ARG A 228 13.80 11.74 2.19
N ASN A 229 12.92 11.49 1.23
CA ASN A 229 13.30 11.21 -0.15
C ASN A 229 14.01 12.42 -0.80
N ALA A 230 13.57 13.65 -0.49
CA ALA A 230 14.25 14.86 -0.97
C ALA A 230 15.69 14.97 -0.46
N ILE A 231 15.93 14.72 0.83
CA ILE A 231 17.30 14.74 1.40
C ILE A 231 18.16 13.62 0.81
N VAL A 232 17.59 12.43 0.62
CA VAL A 232 18.29 11.31 -0.03
C VAL A 232 18.67 11.68 -1.46
N SER A 233 17.75 12.27 -2.22
CA SER A 233 18.01 12.73 -3.59
C SER A 233 19.14 13.76 -3.65
N GLN A 234 19.19 14.68 -2.68
CA GLN A 234 20.28 15.65 -2.58
C GLN A 234 21.63 14.96 -2.33
N ALA A 235 21.68 14.00 -1.40
CA ALA A 235 22.89 13.23 -1.13
C ALA A 235 23.35 12.43 -2.36
N THR A 236 22.40 11.80 -3.08
CA THR A 236 22.68 11.09 -4.33
C THR A 236 23.22 12.03 -5.41
N SER A 237 22.65 13.24 -5.55
CA SER A 237 23.14 14.23 -6.51
C SER A 237 24.58 14.67 -6.22
N VAL A 238 24.95 14.89 -4.95
CA VAL A 238 26.33 15.22 -4.57
C VAL A 238 27.30 14.10 -4.95
N VAL A 239 26.91 12.84 -4.70
CA VAL A 239 27.71 11.67 -5.09
C VAL A 239 27.83 11.57 -6.60
N GLU A 240 26.74 11.74 -7.33
CA GLU A 240 26.69 11.69 -8.80
C GLU A 240 27.61 12.75 -9.42
N GLN A 241 27.54 14.01 -8.96
CA GLN A 241 28.41 15.09 -9.42
C GLN A 241 29.89 14.80 -9.14
N THR A 242 30.19 14.30 -7.94
CA THR A 242 31.56 13.97 -7.53
C THR A 242 32.14 12.84 -8.38
N LEU A 243 31.36 11.79 -8.64
CA LEU A 243 31.79 10.64 -9.44
C LEU A 243 31.88 10.98 -10.93
N SER A 244 30.92 11.74 -11.46
CA SER A 244 30.92 12.18 -12.86
C SER A 244 32.14 13.05 -13.20
N HIS A 245 32.55 13.92 -12.26
CA HIS A 245 33.70 14.82 -12.42
C HIS A 245 34.90 14.44 -11.55
N ILE A 246 35.13 13.14 -11.35
CA ILE A 246 36.16 12.64 -10.44
C ILE A 246 37.57 13.17 -10.75
N LYS A 247 37.92 13.32 -12.04
CA LYS A 247 39.21 13.88 -12.47
C LYS A 247 39.38 15.34 -12.04
N THR A 248 38.30 16.13 -12.09
CA THR A 248 38.29 17.53 -11.64
C THR A 248 38.49 17.60 -10.13
N VAL A 249 37.78 16.76 -9.37
CA VAL A 249 37.90 16.68 -7.90
C VAL A 249 39.35 16.37 -7.50
N PHE A 250 39.99 15.39 -8.12
CA PHE A 250 41.41 15.07 -7.87
C PHE A 250 42.35 16.21 -8.26
N SER A 251 42.11 16.88 -9.40
CA SER A 251 42.99 17.97 -9.87
C SER A 251 43.00 19.20 -8.95
N PHE A 252 41.90 19.45 -8.24
CA PHE A 252 41.77 20.54 -7.27
C PHE A 252 41.94 20.09 -5.81
N VAL A 253 42.28 18.81 -5.56
CA VAL A 253 42.40 18.24 -4.20
C VAL A 253 41.10 18.42 -3.37
N GLY A 254 39.95 18.27 -4.03
CA GLY A 254 38.62 18.54 -3.48
C GLY A 254 37.97 17.38 -2.70
N GLU A 255 38.69 16.28 -2.46
CA GLU A 255 38.13 15.06 -1.84
C GLU A 255 37.52 15.31 -0.45
N ASN A 256 38.23 16.08 0.39
CA ASN A 256 37.76 16.39 1.75
C ASN A 256 36.48 17.22 1.73
N TRP A 257 36.36 18.15 0.78
CA TRP A 257 35.16 18.98 0.63
C TRP A 257 33.95 18.15 0.16
N ALA A 258 34.17 17.22 -0.78
CA ALA A 258 33.12 16.32 -1.25
C ALA A 258 32.64 15.38 -0.12
N MET A 259 33.58 14.87 0.67
CA MET A 259 33.28 14.04 1.85
C MET A 259 32.49 14.83 2.90
N GLU A 260 32.91 16.05 3.22
CA GLU A 260 32.22 16.91 4.19
C GLU A 260 30.79 17.23 3.74
N SER A 261 30.60 17.54 2.45
CA SER A 261 29.28 17.79 1.87
C SER A 261 28.35 16.56 1.97
N PHE A 262 28.89 15.36 1.73
CA PHE A 262 28.14 14.11 1.89
C PHE A 262 27.79 13.82 3.36
N VAL A 263 28.74 14.05 4.28
CA VAL A 263 28.52 13.90 5.74
C VAL A 263 27.43 14.86 6.21
N GLN A 264 27.42 16.11 5.74
CA GLN A 264 26.39 17.10 6.07
C GLN A 264 24.99 16.67 5.60
N CYS A 265 24.89 16.15 4.37
CA CYS A 265 23.62 15.64 3.84
C CYS A 265 23.12 14.43 4.67
N THR A 266 24.05 13.52 5.03
CA THR A 266 23.74 12.32 5.81
C THR A 266 23.35 12.64 7.26
N ASP A 267 23.98 13.62 7.90
CA ASP A 267 23.63 14.06 9.26
C ASP A 267 22.22 14.69 9.29
N ASN A 268 21.87 15.48 8.27
CA ASN A 268 20.51 16.00 8.11
C ASN A 268 19.48 14.87 7.93
N GLN A 269 19.81 13.86 7.11
CA GLN A 269 18.98 12.66 6.94
C GLN A 269 18.81 11.90 8.26
N TYR A 270 19.89 11.75 9.04
CA TYR A 270 19.87 11.07 10.34
C TYR A 270 18.96 11.78 11.34
N LYS A 271 19.08 13.12 11.45
CA LYS A 271 18.21 13.94 12.31
C LYS A 271 16.73 13.84 11.92
N LEU A 272 16.42 13.85 10.63
CA LEU A 272 15.05 13.67 10.15
C LEU A 272 14.55 12.25 10.44
N SER A 273 15.36 11.23 10.14
CA SER A 273 15.01 9.83 10.37
C SER A 273 14.76 9.52 11.85
N LYS A 274 15.50 10.16 12.77
CA LYS A 274 15.25 10.06 14.21
C LYS A 274 13.86 10.61 14.59
N LYS A 275 13.48 11.77 14.04
CA LYS A 275 12.14 12.35 14.25
C LYS A 275 11.05 11.47 13.64
N GLU A 276 11.28 10.97 12.43
CA GLU A 276 10.39 10.03 11.74
C GLU A 276 10.17 8.77 12.58
N ALA A 277 11.23 8.15 13.11
CA ALA A 277 11.13 6.95 13.92
C ALA A 277 10.27 7.16 15.18
N VAL A 278 10.42 8.30 15.86
CA VAL A 278 9.61 8.65 17.04
C VAL A 278 8.14 8.85 16.66
N ILE A 279 7.86 9.59 15.58
CA ILE A 279 6.49 9.82 15.09
C ILE A 279 5.87 8.50 14.64
N LYS A 280 6.63 7.65 13.96
CA LYS A 280 6.21 6.32 13.52
C LYS A 280 5.85 5.43 14.71
N GLY A 281 6.72 5.38 15.72
CA GLY A 281 6.52 4.57 16.91
C GLY A 281 5.28 5.00 17.70
N ILE A 282 5.14 6.29 17.99
CA ILE A 282 3.97 6.83 18.70
C ILE A 282 2.70 6.64 17.87
N GLY A 283 2.75 6.93 16.56
CA GLY A 283 1.60 6.81 15.67
C GLY A 283 1.07 5.38 15.55
N LEU A 284 1.96 4.40 15.34
CA LEU A 284 1.59 2.99 15.31
C LEU A 284 1.10 2.49 16.67
N GLY A 285 1.75 2.92 17.76
CA GLY A 285 1.33 2.56 19.12
C GLY A 285 -0.07 3.06 19.47
N LEU A 286 -0.38 4.32 19.13
CA LEU A 286 -1.71 4.91 19.32
C LEU A 286 -2.76 4.21 18.45
N PHE A 287 -2.45 3.96 17.18
CA PHE A 287 -3.34 3.24 16.27
C PHE A 287 -3.67 1.83 16.80
N GLN A 288 -2.66 1.09 17.27
CA GLN A 288 -2.85 -0.25 17.82
C GLN A 288 -3.63 -0.22 19.14
N THR A 289 -3.36 0.77 20.01
CA THR A 289 -4.11 0.94 21.27
C THR A 289 -5.58 1.17 21.01
N VAL A 290 -5.93 2.07 20.09
CA VAL A 290 -7.33 2.36 19.74
C VAL A 290 -8.02 1.13 19.13
N THR A 291 -7.29 0.36 18.32
CA THR A 291 -7.78 -0.89 17.75
C THR A 291 -8.13 -1.89 18.86
N PHE A 292 -7.24 -2.14 19.82
CA PHE A 292 -7.53 -3.03 20.95
C PHE A 292 -8.64 -2.52 21.88
N CYS A 293 -8.70 -1.21 22.15
CA CYS A 293 -9.82 -0.63 22.91
C CYS A 293 -11.15 -0.85 22.18
N SER A 294 -11.16 -0.74 20.86
CA SER A 294 -12.34 -1.00 20.04
C SER A 294 -12.77 -2.46 20.11
N TRP A 295 -11.82 -3.40 20.12
CA TRP A 295 -12.12 -4.83 20.30
C TRP A 295 -12.74 -5.11 21.67
N ALA A 296 -12.17 -4.51 22.72
CA ALA A 296 -12.69 -4.63 24.08
C ALA A 296 -14.13 -4.10 24.18
N LEU A 297 -14.42 -2.96 23.55
CA LEU A 297 -15.78 -2.39 23.49
C LEU A 297 -16.77 -3.29 22.73
N MET A 298 -16.35 -3.85 21.58
CA MET A 298 -17.18 -4.79 20.81
C MET A 298 -17.49 -6.06 21.62
N VAL A 299 -16.51 -6.62 22.32
CA VAL A 299 -16.71 -7.78 23.19
C VAL A 299 -17.60 -7.44 24.38
N TRP A 300 -17.42 -6.28 25.01
CA TRP A 300 -18.26 -5.84 26.12
C TRP A 300 -19.74 -5.71 25.72
N ILE A 301 -20.01 -4.99 24.63
CA ILE A 301 -21.39 -4.83 24.12
C ILE A 301 -21.95 -6.17 23.65
N GLY A 302 -21.13 -6.99 23.00
CA GLY A 302 -21.50 -8.36 22.64
C GLY A 302 -21.89 -9.20 23.85
N ALA A 303 -21.16 -9.11 24.97
CA ALA A 303 -21.49 -9.82 26.20
C ALA A 303 -22.82 -9.34 26.81
N VAL A 304 -23.11 -8.03 26.75
CA VAL A 304 -24.40 -7.47 27.18
C VAL A 304 -25.55 -7.98 26.29
N ALA A 305 -25.35 -8.04 24.97
CA ALA A 305 -26.33 -8.56 24.02
C ALA A 305 -26.68 -10.04 24.28
N VAL A 306 -25.66 -10.85 24.61
CA VAL A 306 -25.83 -12.27 24.97
C VAL A 306 -26.55 -12.41 26.32
N SER A 307 -26.22 -11.58 27.30
CA SER A 307 -26.88 -11.56 28.62
C SER A 307 -28.38 -11.25 28.51
N ASN A 308 -28.75 -10.31 27.64
CA ASN A 308 -30.14 -9.95 27.35
C ASN A 308 -30.89 -11.00 26.49
N ARG A 309 -30.25 -12.13 26.15
CA ARG A 309 -30.75 -13.18 25.25
C ARG A 309 -31.13 -12.66 23.84
N ALA A 310 -30.56 -11.54 23.41
CA ALA A 310 -30.80 -10.97 22.08
C ALA A 310 -30.00 -11.68 20.98
N ALA A 311 -28.87 -12.31 21.32
CA ALA A 311 -28.02 -13.06 20.40
C ALA A 311 -27.36 -14.28 21.08
N THR A 312 -26.92 -15.25 20.28
CA THR A 312 -26.11 -16.37 20.80
C THR A 312 -24.64 -15.96 20.96
N GLY A 313 -23.93 -16.59 21.90
CA GLY A 313 -22.53 -16.26 22.18
C GLY A 313 -21.62 -16.48 20.98
N GLY A 314 -21.82 -17.59 20.27
CA GLY A 314 -21.12 -17.92 19.04
C GLY A 314 -21.47 -16.98 17.88
N GLY A 315 -22.75 -16.62 17.71
CA GLY A 315 -23.17 -15.63 16.70
C GLY A 315 -22.57 -14.25 16.93
N THR A 316 -22.42 -13.86 18.19
CA THR A 316 -21.80 -12.58 18.57
C THR A 316 -20.30 -12.58 18.27
N ILE A 317 -19.58 -13.65 18.64
CA ILE A 317 -18.14 -13.78 18.33
C ILE A 317 -17.92 -13.83 16.81
N ALA A 318 -18.77 -14.55 16.08
CA ALA A 318 -18.73 -14.58 14.61
C ALA A 318 -18.93 -13.19 14.00
N ALA A 319 -19.88 -12.39 14.50
CA ALA A 319 -20.11 -11.02 14.04
C ALA A 319 -18.90 -10.13 14.29
N ILE A 320 -18.33 -10.18 15.51
CA ILE A 320 -17.13 -9.39 15.88
C ILE A 320 -15.96 -9.73 14.96
N MET A 321 -15.66 -11.02 14.77
CA MET A 321 -14.54 -11.46 13.93
C MET A 321 -14.76 -11.14 12.44
N SER A 322 -15.99 -11.34 11.94
CA SER A 322 -16.32 -11.05 10.54
C SER A 322 -16.17 -9.57 10.19
N ILE A 323 -16.56 -8.66 11.08
CA ILE A 323 -16.39 -7.22 10.85
C ILE A 323 -14.94 -6.83 10.97
N LEU A 324 -14.25 -7.34 11.98
CA LEU A 324 -12.88 -6.96 12.24
C LEU A 324 -11.95 -7.29 11.07
N PHE A 325 -12.04 -8.52 10.59
CA PHE A 325 -11.25 -8.98 9.46
C PHE A 325 -11.83 -8.54 8.12
N GLY A 326 -13.14 -8.23 8.05
CA GLY A 326 -13.74 -7.62 6.86
C GLY A 326 -13.37 -6.14 6.68
N ALA A 327 -12.97 -5.44 7.74
CA ALA A 327 -12.54 -4.04 7.71
C ALA A 327 -11.03 -3.85 7.54
N MET A 328 -10.23 -4.92 7.63
CA MET A 328 -8.79 -4.94 7.32
C MET A 328 -8.54 -5.19 5.84
#